data_AF-A0A645A1X0-F1
#
_entry.id   AF-A0A645A1X0-F1
#
_cell.length_a   1.000
_cell.length_b   1.000
_cell.length_c   1.000
_cell.angle_alpha   90.00
_cell.angle_beta   90.00
_cell.angle_gamma   90.00
#
_symmetry.space_group_name_H-M   'P 1'
#
loop_
_entity.id
_entity.type
_entity.pdbx_description
1 polymer ?
#
loop_
_entity_poly.entity_id
_entity_poly.type
_entity_poly.pdbx_seq_one_letter_code
_entity_poly.pdbx_strand_id
1 'polypeptide(L)'
;MQYNLDLSKISIDDYKELLRNQNLLPGRRVLWENLDESFLKIHELDVENIEQLRKILSTPQKLADFATRSGIPADYLVILKRELGSLEQKPLMLSDFPGISPEKIAELAALSIKTSRDYLERYFNHEDEISCLCDLVRINGIGPVAARAFYEAGYHSVRAIAEAQAADMLAKVTAVNIEKGYYKASLGVKDMQFCIDFAGLLIQYMA
;
A
#
# COMPACT_ATOMS: atom_id res chain seq x y z
N MET A 1 -15.45 4.73 4.28
CA MET A 1 -14.43 3.81 3.76
C MET A 1 -13.11 4.15 4.42
N GLN A 2 -12.47 3.25 5.15
CA GLN A 2 -11.21 3.55 5.83
C GLN A 2 -10.06 3.69 4.81
N TYR A 3 -9.20 4.71 4.96
CA TYR A 3 -8.14 4.96 3.98
C TYR A 3 -7.05 3.87 3.97
N ASN A 4 -6.64 3.37 5.14
CA ASN A 4 -5.60 2.36 5.27
C ASN A 4 -6.17 1.00 5.68
N LEU A 5 -5.33 -0.05 5.56
CA LEU A 5 -5.57 -1.36 6.13
C LEU A 5 -5.80 -1.28 7.64
N ASP A 6 -6.70 -2.10 8.16
CA ASP A 6 -6.85 -2.32 9.59
C ASP A 6 -5.79 -3.33 10.07
N LEU A 7 -4.65 -2.82 10.53
CA LEU A 7 -3.51 -3.63 10.96
C LEU A 7 -3.79 -4.47 12.22
N SER A 8 -4.85 -4.15 12.97
CA SER A 8 -5.26 -4.94 14.12
C SER A 8 -5.88 -6.28 13.73
N LYS A 9 -6.40 -6.38 12.50
CA LYS A 9 -7.02 -7.60 11.93
C LYS A 9 -6.03 -8.53 11.24
N ILE A 10 -4.80 -8.10 11.02
CA ILE A 10 -3.77 -8.91 10.38
C ILE A 10 -2.98 -9.62 11.47
N SER A 11 -3.23 -10.92 11.65
CA SER A 11 -2.48 -11.72 12.63
C SER A 11 -1.02 -11.87 12.21
N ILE A 12 -0.14 -12.20 13.16
CA ILE A 12 1.27 -12.49 12.88
C ILE A 12 1.41 -13.67 11.91
N ASP A 13 0.57 -14.70 12.03
CA ASP A 13 0.60 -15.85 11.14
C ASP A 13 0.07 -15.54 9.74
N ASP A 14 -1.03 -14.79 9.62
CA ASP A 14 -1.53 -14.36 8.31
C ASP A 14 -0.46 -13.52 7.60
N TYR A 15 0.17 -12.60 8.34
CA TYR A 15 1.23 -11.78 7.77
C TYR A 15 2.48 -12.56 7.38
N LYS A 16 2.84 -13.61 8.13
CA LYS A 16 3.93 -14.53 7.76
C LYS A 16 3.66 -15.18 6.40
N GLU A 17 2.45 -15.70 6.19
CA GLU A 17 2.07 -16.32 4.92
C GLU A 17 2.00 -15.30 3.79
N LEU A 18 1.52 -14.07 4.06
CA LEU A 18 1.58 -12.98 3.09
C LEU A 18 3.03 -12.69 2.68
N LEU A 19 3.93 -12.52 3.65
CA LEU A 19 5.33 -12.20 3.42
C LEU A 19 6.07 -13.32 2.67
N ARG A 20 5.72 -14.59 2.91
CA ARG A 20 6.23 -15.75 2.18
C ARG A 20 5.87 -15.72 0.70
N ASN A 21 4.65 -15.31 0.37
CA ASN A 21 4.11 -15.38 -0.99
C ASN A 21 4.30 -14.08 -1.80
N GLN A 22 4.59 -12.96 -1.15
CA GLN A 22 4.80 -11.67 -1.81
C GLN A 22 6.12 -11.60 -2.58
N ASN A 23 6.11 -10.98 -3.76
CA ASN A 23 7.35 -10.67 -4.47
C ASN A 23 8.09 -9.47 -3.83
N LEU A 24 8.92 -9.75 -2.82
CA LEU A 24 9.65 -8.71 -2.08
C LEU A 24 10.69 -7.97 -2.94
N LEU A 25 10.76 -6.66 -2.71
CA LEU A 25 11.83 -5.81 -3.25
C LEU A 25 13.20 -6.38 -2.87
N PRO A 26 14.24 -6.26 -3.73
CA PRO A 26 15.54 -6.87 -3.49
C PRO A 26 16.12 -6.61 -2.09
N GLY A 27 16.05 -5.36 -1.61
CA GLY A 27 16.54 -4.98 -0.28
C GLY A 27 15.68 -5.45 0.90
N ARG A 28 14.59 -6.19 0.65
CA ARG A 28 13.69 -6.75 1.68
C ARG A 28 13.69 -8.27 1.69
N ARG A 29 14.34 -8.94 0.74
CA ARG A 29 14.37 -10.41 0.62
C ARG A 29 15.05 -11.13 1.78
N VAL A 30 15.89 -10.43 2.56
CA VAL A 30 16.44 -10.97 3.82
C VAL A 30 15.35 -11.43 4.79
N LEU A 31 14.12 -10.89 4.67
CA LEU A 31 12.97 -11.33 5.46
C LEU A 31 12.55 -12.78 5.18
N TRP A 32 13.00 -13.39 4.08
CA TRP A 32 12.74 -14.80 3.79
C TRP A 32 13.73 -15.75 4.47
N GLU A 33 14.94 -15.31 4.79
CA GLU A 33 16.03 -16.21 5.20
C GLU A 33 15.76 -16.91 6.54
N ASN A 34 15.04 -16.26 7.47
CA ASN A 34 14.71 -16.80 8.78
C ASN A 34 13.25 -16.53 9.15
N LEU A 35 12.36 -16.59 8.16
CA LEU A 35 10.96 -16.17 8.31
C LEU A 35 10.26 -16.94 9.44
N ASP A 36 10.30 -18.27 9.40
CA ASP A 36 9.60 -19.12 10.37
C ASP A 36 10.15 -18.97 11.79
N GLU A 37 11.48 -19.00 11.95
CA GLU A 37 12.12 -18.83 13.26
C GLU A 37 11.83 -17.44 13.85
N SER A 38 11.89 -16.39 13.02
CA SER A 38 11.66 -15.02 13.48
C SER A 38 10.21 -14.83 13.92
N PHE A 39 9.24 -15.36 13.16
CA PHE A 39 7.83 -15.24 13.49
C PHE A 39 7.42 -16.11 14.68
N LEU A 40 8.06 -17.27 14.88
CA LEU A 40 7.91 -18.06 16.10
C LEU A 40 8.35 -17.26 17.34
N LYS A 41 9.53 -16.63 17.28
CA LYS A 41 10.04 -15.77 18.37
C LYS A 41 9.16 -14.56 18.65
N ILE A 42 8.52 -13.99 17.62
CA ILE A 42 7.54 -12.91 17.77
C ILE A 42 6.30 -13.42 18.51
N HIS A 43 5.80 -14.60 18.14
CA HIS A 43 4.64 -15.24 18.76
C HIS A 43 4.90 -15.64 20.22
N GLU A 44 6.09 -16.18 20.55
CA GLU A 44 6.49 -16.52 21.92
C GLU A 44 6.57 -15.31 22.87
N LEU A 45 6.55 -14.09 22.33
CA LEU A 45 6.48 -12.83 23.08
C LEU A 45 5.08 -12.22 23.11
N ASP A 46 4.05 -13.03 22.87
CA ASP A 46 2.62 -12.67 22.92
C ASP A 46 2.25 -11.49 21.99
N VAL A 47 2.90 -11.41 20.83
CA VAL A 47 2.53 -10.45 19.79
C VAL A 47 1.54 -11.12 18.85
N GLU A 48 0.31 -10.61 18.81
CA GLU A 48 -0.82 -11.25 18.11
C GLU A 48 -1.02 -10.71 16.69
N ASN A 49 -0.75 -9.42 16.47
CA ASN A 49 -1.06 -8.75 15.21
C ASN A 49 -0.04 -7.67 14.80
N ILE A 50 -0.22 -7.16 13.58
CA ILE A 50 0.70 -6.20 12.96
C ILE A 50 0.68 -4.83 13.62
N GLU A 51 -0.46 -4.37 14.14
CA GLU A 51 -0.50 -3.13 14.91
C GLU A 51 0.42 -3.19 16.15
N GLN A 52 0.32 -4.28 16.92
CA GLN A 52 1.16 -4.51 18.10
C GLN A 52 2.64 -4.58 17.72
N LEU A 53 3.00 -5.37 16.71
CA LEU A 53 4.39 -5.51 16.25
C LEU A 53 4.98 -4.15 15.82
N ARG A 54 4.23 -3.34 15.07
CA ARG A 54 4.69 -2.00 14.67
C ARG A 54 4.91 -1.09 15.87
N LYS A 55 4.03 -1.13 16.88
CA LYS A 55 4.17 -0.33 18.10
C LYS A 55 5.41 -0.72 18.91
N ILE A 56 5.77 -2.00 18.89
CA ILE A 56 6.97 -2.53 19.53
C ILE A 56 8.23 -2.10 18.75
N LEU A 57 8.22 -2.11 17.42
CA LEU A 57 9.38 -1.72 16.61
C LEU A 57 9.49 -0.20 16.35
N SER A 58 8.62 0.63 16.91
CA SER A 58 8.40 2.01 16.45
C SER A 58 9.57 2.97 16.67
N THR A 59 10.39 2.77 17.71
CA THR A 59 11.58 3.60 17.99
C THR A 59 12.86 2.77 17.98
N PRO A 60 14.04 3.37 17.75
CA PRO A 60 15.32 2.65 17.83
C PRO A 60 15.51 1.93 19.16
N GLN A 61 15.15 2.58 20.27
CA GLN A 61 15.24 1.98 21.61
C GLN A 61 14.35 0.73 21.73
N LYS A 62 13.06 0.84 21.39
CA LYS A 62 12.14 -0.31 21.52
C LYS A 62 12.51 -1.46 20.60
N LEU A 63 13.03 -1.15 19.40
CA LEU A 63 13.54 -2.16 18.47
C LEU A 63 14.74 -2.89 19.08
N ALA A 64 15.71 -2.17 19.66
CA ALA A 64 16.88 -2.78 20.32
C ALA A 64 16.47 -3.63 21.53
N ASP A 65 15.52 -3.15 22.33
CA ASP A 65 14.96 -3.90 23.47
C ASP A 65 14.28 -5.18 23.00
N PHE A 66 13.49 -5.10 21.91
CA PHE A 66 12.84 -6.26 21.33
C PHE A 66 13.82 -7.25 20.70
N ALA A 67 14.86 -6.76 20.01
CA ALA A 67 15.93 -7.59 19.46
C ALA A 67 16.61 -8.40 20.58
N THR A 68 16.91 -7.76 21.70
CA THR A 68 17.53 -8.39 22.87
C THR A 68 16.63 -9.46 23.47
N ARG A 69 15.32 -9.16 23.64
CA ARG A 69 14.35 -10.08 24.25
C ARG A 69 13.99 -11.27 23.36
N SER A 70 13.84 -11.04 22.06
CA SER A 70 13.44 -12.06 21.08
C SER A 70 14.61 -12.89 20.56
N GLY A 71 15.84 -12.38 20.65
CA GLY A 71 17.00 -12.98 19.99
C GLY A 71 16.96 -12.87 18.46
N ILE A 72 16.09 -12.01 17.91
CA ILE A 72 16.05 -11.71 16.47
C ILE A 72 17.09 -10.61 16.18
N PRO A 73 17.92 -10.77 15.12
CA PRO A 73 18.91 -9.75 14.76
C PRO A 73 18.27 -8.37 14.55
N ALA A 74 18.88 -7.32 15.12
CA ALA A 74 18.37 -5.96 15.02
C ALA A 74 18.23 -5.49 13.55
N ASP A 75 19.20 -5.85 12.69
CA ASP A 75 19.15 -5.51 11.27
C ASP A 75 17.96 -6.15 10.55
N TYR A 76 17.61 -7.39 10.89
CA TYR A 76 16.40 -8.04 10.39
C TYR A 76 15.15 -7.26 10.80
N LEU A 77 15.06 -6.87 12.08
CA LEU A 77 13.93 -6.10 12.61
C LEU A 77 13.81 -4.69 12.00
N VAL A 78 14.93 -4.07 11.62
CA VAL A 78 14.94 -2.79 10.89
C VAL A 78 14.30 -2.96 9.51
N ILE A 79 14.64 -4.04 8.79
CA ILE A 79 14.05 -4.33 7.49
C ILE A 79 12.57 -4.69 7.63
N LEU A 80 12.21 -5.49 8.64
CA LEU A 80 10.82 -5.84 8.94
C LEU A 80 9.99 -4.59 9.24
N LYS A 81 10.49 -3.71 10.11
CA LYS A 81 9.85 -2.42 10.40
C LYS A 81 9.58 -1.61 9.13
N ARG A 82 10.52 -1.58 8.19
CA ARG A 82 10.36 -0.88 6.92
C ARG A 82 9.30 -1.52 6.02
N GLU A 83 9.25 -2.86 5.98
CA GLU A 83 8.21 -3.60 5.27
C GLU A 83 6.82 -3.30 5.88
N LEU A 84 6.67 -3.43 7.19
CA LEU A 84 5.44 -3.10 7.92
C LEU A 84 5.00 -1.64 7.71
N GLY A 85 5.96 -0.72 7.63
CA GLY A 85 5.69 0.69 7.35
C GLY A 85 5.11 0.93 5.96
N SER A 86 5.28 0.00 5.02
CA SER A 86 4.76 0.12 3.66
C SER A 86 3.31 -0.39 3.50
N LEU A 87 2.73 -0.98 4.56
CA LEU A 87 1.31 -1.34 4.61
C LEU A 87 0.39 -0.12 4.79
N GLU A 88 0.92 0.99 5.29
CA GLU A 88 0.16 2.24 5.41
C GLU A 88 0.55 3.23 4.31
N GLN A 89 -0.43 3.65 3.52
CA GLN A 89 -0.24 4.71 2.56
C GLN A 89 -0.41 6.08 3.20
N LYS A 90 0.46 7.00 2.79
CA LYS A 90 0.32 8.40 3.15
C LYS A 90 -0.76 9.03 2.28
N PRO A 91 -1.65 9.85 2.87
CA PRO A 91 -2.55 10.67 2.08
C PRO A 91 -1.75 11.59 1.14
N LEU A 92 -2.23 11.71 -0.08
CA LEU A 92 -1.67 12.57 -1.13
C LEU A 92 -2.56 13.80 -1.32
N MET A 93 -1.99 14.92 -1.75
CA MET A 93 -2.80 16.13 -1.99
C MET A 93 -3.66 15.93 -3.24
N LEU A 94 -4.89 16.43 -3.20
CA LEU A 94 -5.80 16.37 -4.36
C LEU A 94 -5.24 17.17 -5.55
N SER A 95 -4.47 18.22 -5.27
CA SER A 95 -3.76 19.02 -6.28
C SER A 95 -2.66 18.27 -7.03
N ASP A 96 -2.20 17.13 -6.50
CA ASP A 96 -1.11 16.37 -7.12
C ASP A 96 -1.62 15.46 -8.25
N PHE A 97 -2.94 15.24 -8.35
CA PHE A 97 -3.54 14.42 -9.39
C PHE A 97 -3.62 15.19 -10.71
N PRO A 98 -3.03 14.67 -11.81
CA PRO A 98 -3.17 15.30 -13.11
C PRO A 98 -4.63 15.36 -13.56
N GLY A 99 -5.02 16.42 -14.26
CA GLY A 99 -6.34 16.52 -14.90
C GLY A 99 -7.50 16.97 -14.01
N ILE A 100 -7.31 17.11 -12.69
CA ILE A 100 -8.33 17.75 -11.84
C ILE A 100 -8.22 19.27 -12.00
N SER A 101 -9.35 19.95 -12.24
CA SER A 101 -9.34 21.39 -12.47
C SER A 101 -8.96 22.17 -11.20
N PRO A 102 -8.18 23.26 -11.31
CA PRO A 102 -7.82 24.11 -10.16
C PRO A 102 -9.03 24.67 -9.42
N GLU A 103 -10.11 24.98 -10.14
CA GLU A 103 -11.37 25.47 -9.55
C GLU A 103 -11.97 24.41 -8.62
N LYS A 104 -12.00 23.15 -9.07
CA LYS A 104 -12.52 22.04 -8.26
C LYS A 104 -11.67 21.80 -7.02
N ILE A 105 -10.34 21.91 -7.14
CA ILE A 105 -9.43 21.84 -6.00
C ILE A 105 -9.69 22.97 -5.00
N ALA A 106 -9.94 24.19 -5.48
CA ALA A 106 -10.26 25.34 -4.63
C ALA A 106 -11.60 25.17 -3.89
N GLU A 107 -12.64 24.65 -4.56
CA GLU A 107 -13.93 24.31 -3.95
C GLU A 107 -13.76 23.32 -2.80
N LEU A 108 -13.03 22.23 -3.03
CA LEU A 108 -12.78 21.20 -2.01
C LEU A 108 -11.93 21.72 -0.86
N ALA A 109 -10.92 22.54 -1.15
CA ALA A 109 -10.10 23.17 -0.14
C ALA A 109 -10.91 24.11 0.78
N ALA A 110 -11.91 24.81 0.25
CA ALA A 110 -12.83 25.64 1.05
C ALA A 110 -13.68 24.81 2.04
N LEU A 111 -13.92 23.53 1.71
CA LEU A 111 -14.56 22.55 2.59
C LEU A 111 -13.58 21.81 3.51
N SER A 112 -12.30 22.25 3.57
CA SER A 112 -11.23 21.57 4.30
C SER A 112 -11.02 20.11 3.85
N ILE A 113 -11.15 19.87 2.55
CA ILE A 113 -10.86 18.60 1.88
C ILE A 113 -9.64 18.83 0.98
N LYS A 114 -8.47 18.37 1.42
CA LYS A 114 -7.21 18.66 0.70
C LYS A 114 -6.47 17.41 0.28
N THR A 115 -6.72 16.29 0.95
CA THR A 115 -6.03 15.03 0.71
C THR A 115 -6.99 13.95 0.22
N SER A 116 -6.42 12.92 -0.40
CA SER A 116 -7.14 11.71 -0.78
C SER A 116 -7.82 11.02 0.39
N ARG A 117 -7.26 11.09 1.60
CA ARG A 117 -7.93 10.62 2.82
C ARG A 117 -9.15 11.47 3.16
N ASP A 118 -8.99 12.80 3.20
CA ASP A 118 -10.11 13.69 3.52
C ASP A 118 -11.30 13.47 2.59
N TYR A 119 -11.00 13.24 1.31
CA TYR A 119 -12.01 13.02 0.29
C TYR A 119 -12.68 11.64 0.46
N LEU A 120 -11.90 10.58 0.53
CA LEU A 120 -12.40 9.20 0.59
C LEU A 120 -13.16 8.90 1.89
N GLU A 121 -12.74 9.45 3.01
CA GLU A 121 -13.41 9.20 4.29
C GLU A 121 -14.71 10.01 4.46
N ARG A 122 -14.92 11.06 3.66
CA ARG A 122 -16.10 11.95 3.78
C ARG A 122 -17.09 11.91 2.61
N TYR A 123 -16.62 11.70 1.37
CA TYR A 123 -17.40 11.95 0.15
C TYR A 123 -17.35 10.84 -0.89
N PHE A 124 -16.80 9.67 -0.54
CA PHE A 124 -16.57 8.60 -1.51
C PHE A 124 -17.82 8.21 -2.31
N ASN A 125 -17.72 8.33 -3.63
CA ASN A 125 -18.75 7.95 -4.61
C ASN A 125 -18.10 7.25 -5.81
N HIS A 126 -18.47 6.01 -6.10
CA HIS A 126 -17.86 5.19 -7.16
C HIS A 126 -18.03 5.74 -8.59
N GLU A 127 -18.96 6.68 -8.81
CA GLU A 127 -19.14 7.32 -10.13
C GLU A 127 -18.30 8.58 -10.32
N ASP A 128 -17.66 9.06 -9.26
CA ASP A 128 -16.85 10.28 -9.26
C ASP A 128 -15.38 9.96 -9.52
N GLU A 129 -14.80 10.70 -10.46
CA GLU A 129 -13.40 10.56 -10.86
C GLU A 129 -12.44 10.76 -9.68
N ILE A 130 -12.68 11.77 -8.83
CA ILE A 130 -11.81 12.06 -7.68
C ILE A 130 -11.84 10.91 -6.68
N SER A 131 -13.01 10.34 -6.43
CA SER A 131 -13.18 9.13 -5.61
C SER A 131 -12.38 7.95 -6.17
N CYS A 132 -12.46 7.71 -7.48
CA CYS A 132 -11.70 6.64 -8.13
C CYS A 132 -10.19 6.84 -7.96
N LEU A 133 -9.68 8.04 -8.23
CA LEU A 133 -8.27 8.37 -8.08
C LEU A 133 -7.80 8.25 -6.62
N CYS A 134 -8.62 8.70 -5.67
CA CYS A 134 -8.35 8.58 -4.23
C CYS A 134 -8.35 7.11 -3.77
N ASP A 135 -9.18 6.26 -4.37
CA ASP A 135 -9.19 4.84 -4.05
C ASP A 135 -7.92 4.14 -4.55
N LEU A 136 -7.49 4.45 -5.78
CA LEU A 136 -6.29 3.85 -6.40
C LEU A 136 -4.99 4.16 -5.65
N VAL A 137 -4.80 5.38 -5.14
CA VAL A 137 -3.55 5.76 -4.43
C VAL A 137 -3.40 5.13 -3.04
N ARG A 138 -4.41 4.38 -2.60
CA ARG A 138 -4.31 3.55 -1.39
C ARG A 138 -3.50 2.29 -1.64
N ILE A 139 -3.28 1.92 -2.91
CA ILE A 139 -2.44 0.79 -3.31
C ILE A 139 -0.99 1.22 -3.26
N ASN A 140 -0.16 0.49 -2.50
CA ASN A 140 1.28 0.72 -2.48
C ASN A 140 1.85 0.60 -3.90
N GLY A 141 2.70 1.54 -4.28
CA GLY A 141 3.28 1.64 -5.63
C GLY A 141 2.48 2.55 -6.58
N ILE A 142 1.27 2.98 -6.21
CA ILE A 142 0.45 3.88 -7.02
C ILE A 142 0.50 5.31 -6.46
N GLY A 143 1.27 6.19 -7.13
CA GLY A 143 1.23 7.64 -6.90
C GLY A 143 0.15 8.35 -7.73
N PRO A 144 -0.01 9.68 -7.64
CA PRO A 144 -1.10 10.42 -8.29
C PRO A 144 -1.10 10.29 -9.82
N VAL A 145 0.10 10.35 -10.41
CA VAL A 145 0.31 10.21 -11.86
C VAL A 145 0.01 8.78 -12.32
N ALA A 146 0.41 7.77 -11.54
CA ALA A 146 0.07 6.39 -11.82
C ALA A 146 -1.43 6.17 -11.69
N ALA A 147 -2.07 6.64 -10.62
CA ALA A 147 -3.52 6.54 -10.44
C ALA A 147 -4.29 7.11 -11.64
N ARG A 148 -3.86 8.25 -12.18
CA ARG A 148 -4.41 8.81 -13.43
C ARG A 148 -4.26 7.86 -14.62
N ALA A 149 -3.06 7.31 -14.85
CA ALA A 149 -2.82 6.37 -15.94
C ALA A 149 -3.68 5.10 -15.82
N PHE A 150 -3.84 4.58 -14.59
CA PHE A 150 -4.66 3.40 -14.31
C PHE A 150 -6.16 3.69 -14.49
N TYR A 151 -6.62 4.86 -14.06
CA TYR A 151 -7.99 5.32 -14.29
C TYR A 151 -8.31 5.38 -15.78
N GLU A 152 -7.47 6.02 -16.59
CA GLU A 152 -7.67 6.09 -18.05
C GLU A 152 -7.54 4.72 -18.74
N ALA A 153 -6.81 3.78 -18.12
CA ALA A 153 -6.75 2.38 -18.58
C ALA A 153 -8.01 1.55 -18.21
N GLY A 154 -8.99 2.17 -17.54
CA GLY A 154 -10.28 1.58 -17.17
C GLY A 154 -10.33 0.96 -15.77
N TYR A 155 -9.34 1.22 -14.93
CA TYR A 155 -9.34 0.73 -13.54
C TYR A 155 -9.81 1.84 -12.60
N HIS A 156 -11.04 1.74 -12.11
CA HIS A 156 -11.69 2.80 -11.34
C HIS A 156 -11.80 2.52 -9.83
N SER A 157 -11.28 1.40 -9.35
CA SER A 157 -11.32 1.06 -7.93
C SER A 157 -10.22 0.07 -7.55
N VAL A 158 -9.94 -0.03 -6.25
CA VAL A 158 -9.08 -1.07 -5.69
C VAL A 158 -9.57 -2.46 -6.08
N ARG A 159 -10.88 -2.69 -6.10
CA ARG A 159 -11.48 -3.98 -6.51
C ARG A 159 -11.15 -4.32 -7.96
N ALA A 160 -11.27 -3.35 -8.87
CA ALA A 160 -10.95 -3.55 -10.28
C ALA A 160 -9.47 -3.92 -10.50
N ILE A 161 -8.56 -3.40 -9.65
CA ILE A 161 -7.15 -3.81 -9.65
C ILE A 161 -6.98 -5.21 -9.08
N ALA A 162 -7.59 -5.52 -7.94
CA ALA A 162 -7.45 -6.83 -7.29
C ALA A 162 -7.95 -7.99 -8.18
N GLU A 163 -8.94 -7.74 -9.04
CA GLU A 163 -9.52 -8.72 -9.96
C GLU A 163 -8.80 -8.76 -11.33
N ALA A 164 -7.79 -7.91 -11.54
CA ALA A 164 -7.06 -7.81 -12.81
C ALA A 164 -6.08 -8.98 -13.04
N GLN A 165 -5.62 -9.11 -14.28
CA GLN A 165 -4.47 -9.95 -14.64
C GLN A 165 -3.27 -9.07 -14.98
N ALA A 166 -2.10 -9.39 -14.42
CA ALA A 166 -0.93 -8.52 -14.47
C ALA A 166 -0.46 -8.19 -15.90
N ALA A 167 -0.51 -9.16 -16.82
CA ALA A 167 -0.12 -8.96 -18.22
C ALA A 167 -1.08 -8.02 -18.96
N ASP A 168 -2.39 -8.20 -18.78
CA ASP A 168 -3.41 -7.36 -19.40
C ASP A 168 -3.40 -5.94 -18.84
N MET A 169 -3.22 -5.82 -17.51
CA MET A 169 -3.08 -4.54 -16.83
C MET A 169 -1.85 -3.78 -17.34
N LEU A 170 -0.72 -4.47 -17.48
CA LEU A 170 0.48 -3.87 -18.06
C LEU A 170 0.22 -3.34 -19.47
N ALA A 171 -0.41 -4.14 -20.33
CA ALA A 171 -0.70 -3.75 -21.71
C ALA A 171 -1.57 -2.49 -21.78
N LYS A 172 -2.66 -2.43 -21.01
CA LYS A 172 -3.57 -1.28 -20.99
C LYS A 172 -2.91 -0.02 -20.44
N VAL A 173 -2.25 -0.12 -19.29
CA VAL A 173 -1.58 1.03 -18.65
C VAL A 173 -0.41 1.53 -19.50
N THR A 174 0.31 0.63 -20.18
CA THR A 174 1.38 1.01 -21.12
C THR A 174 0.82 1.76 -22.32
N ALA A 175 -0.30 1.32 -22.89
CA ALA A 175 -0.93 2.03 -24.02
C ALA A 175 -1.30 3.47 -23.65
N VAL A 176 -1.90 3.68 -22.48
CA VAL A 176 -2.19 5.03 -21.94
C VAL A 176 -0.91 5.83 -21.74
N ASN A 177 0.14 5.24 -21.16
CA ASN A 177 1.38 5.97 -20.92
C ASN A 177 2.14 6.33 -22.20
N ILE A 178 2.05 5.50 -23.26
CA ILE A 178 2.60 5.83 -24.59
C ILE A 178 1.88 7.05 -25.18
N GLU A 179 0.55 7.13 -25.02
CA GLU A 179 -0.25 8.25 -25.53
C GLU A 179 -0.04 9.53 -24.72
N LYS A 180 -0.08 9.43 -23.39
CA LYS A 180 -0.11 10.60 -22.49
C LYS A 180 1.26 11.03 -21.96
N GLY A 181 2.26 10.14 -21.98
CA GLY A 181 3.61 10.43 -21.50
C GLY A 181 3.69 10.71 -19.99
N TYR A 182 2.84 10.08 -19.18
CA TYR A 182 2.75 10.32 -17.74
C TYR A 182 4.06 10.06 -16.99
N TYR A 183 4.81 9.01 -17.37
CA TYR A 183 6.10 8.69 -16.78
C TYR A 183 7.04 8.03 -17.78
N LYS A 184 8.35 8.17 -17.51
CA LYS A 184 9.44 7.61 -18.35
C LYS A 184 9.88 6.21 -17.92
N ALA A 185 9.42 5.73 -16.77
CA ALA A 185 9.79 4.42 -16.25
C ALA A 185 9.15 3.31 -17.09
N SER A 186 9.91 2.25 -17.35
CA SER A 186 9.35 1.02 -17.92
C SER A 186 8.80 0.17 -16.79
N LEU A 187 7.47 0.01 -16.77
CA LEU A 187 6.82 -0.93 -15.86
C LEU A 187 6.92 -2.35 -16.42
N GLY A 188 7.01 -3.33 -15.54
CA GLY A 188 6.98 -4.74 -15.86
C GLY A 188 5.79 -5.46 -15.24
N VAL A 189 5.60 -6.72 -15.62
CA VAL A 189 4.52 -7.57 -15.10
C VAL A 189 4.60 -7.72 -13.58
N LYS A 190 5.82 -7.72 -13.02
CA LYS A 190 6.04 -7.79 -11.57
C LYS A 190 5.54 -6.55 -10.83
N ASP A 191 5.63 -5.37 -11.44
CA ASP A 191 5.12 -4.13 -10.83
C ASP A 191 3.58 -4.14 -10.82
N MET A 192 2.98 -4.67 -11.88
CA MET A 192 1.52 -4.86 -11.96
C MET A 192 1.06 -5.88 -10.91
N GLN A 193 1.73 -7.03 -10.81
CA GLN A 193 1.40 -8.05 -9.82
C GLN A 193 1.52 -7.51 -8.39
N PHE A 194 2.56 -6.71 -8.10
CA PHE A 194 2.70 -6.06 -6.80
C PHE A 194 1.49 -5.17 -6.46
N CYS A 195 0.99 -4.39 -7.42
CA CYS A 195 -0.21 -3.57 -7.23
C CYS A 195 -1.46 -4.43 -6.99
N ILE A 196 -1.62 -5.53 -7.75
CA ILE A 196 -2.73 -6.49 -7.60
C ILE A 196 -2.72 -7.14 -6.22
N ASP A 197 -1.56 -7.64 -5.77
CA ASP A 197 -1.41 -8.30 -4.48
C ASP A 197 -1.78 -7.34 -3.34
N PHE A 198 -1.29 -6.10 -3.39
CA PHE A 198 -1.62 -5.09 -2.38
C PHE A 198 -3.09 -4.66 -2.44
N ALA A 199 -3.69 -4.56 -3.63
CA ALA A 199 -5.11 -4.31 -3.77
C ALA A 199 -5.95 -5.44 -3.14
N GLY A 200 -5.51 -6.70 -3.28
CA GLY A 200 -6.11 -7.84 -2.59
C GLY A 200 -6.08 -7.69 -1.06
N LEU A 201 -4.96 -7.24 -0.50
CA LEU A 201 -4.86 -6.95 0.94
C LEU A 201 -5.86 -5.87 1.38
N LEU A 202 -6.02 -4.81 0.60
CA LEU A 202 -7.02 -3.78 0.87
C LEU A 202 -8.42 -4.37 0.90
N ILE A 203 -8.81 -5.18 -0.09
CA ILE A 203 -10.12 -5.84 -0.09
C ILE A 203 -10.32 -6.73 1.13
N GLN A 204 -9.28 -7.44 1.56
CA GLN A 204 -9.36 -8.38 2.68
C GLN A 204 -9.39 -7.70 4.06
N TYR A 205 -8.63 -6.62 4.24
CA TYR A 205 -8.38 -6.01 5.57
C TYR A 205 -8.82 -4.56 5.69
N MET A 206 -9.62 -4.05 4.76
CA MET A 206 -10.35 -2.80 4.96
C MET A 206 -11.57 -3.02 5.86
N ALA A 207 -11.79 -2.10 6.81
CA ALA A 207 -13.03 -1.98 7.56
C ALA A 207 -13.95 -0.91 6.94
#